data_AF-F7XCA5-F1
#
_entry.id   AF-F7XCA5-F1
#
_cell.length_a   1.000
_cell.length_b   1.000
_cell.length_c   1.000
_cell.angle_alpha   90.00
_cell.angle_beta   90.00
_cell.angle_gamma   90.00
#
_symmetry.space_group_name_H-M   'P 1'
#
loop_
_entity.id
_entity.type
_entity.pdbx_description
1 polymer ?
#
loop_
_entity_poly.entity_id
_entity_poly.type
_entity_poly.pdbx_seq_one_letter_code
_entity_poly.pdbx_strand_id
1 'polypeptide(L)' 'MPDMSGEELLRNLDDHKINIPSIVITGHGDVPMAVEAMKAGAVDFIEKPRP' A
#
# COMPACT_ATOMS: atom_id res chain seq x y z
N MET A 1 9.47 -4.68 -2.17
CA MET A 1 10.89 -4.27 -2.29
C MET A 1 11.67 -5.25 -1.44
N PRO A 2 12.90 -5.65 -1.80
CA PRO A 2 13.58 -6.76 -1.12
C PRO A 2 13.83 -6.50 0.38
N ASP A 3 13.88 -5.23 0.80
CA ASP A 3 14.17 -4.86 2.18
C ASP A 3 12.96 -4.31 2.98
N MET A 4 11.85 -3.98 2.31
CA MET A 4 10.70 -3.32 2.93
C MET A 4 9.40 -3.66 2.20
N SER A 5 8.34 -3.93 2.95
CA SER A 5 7.01 -4.10 2.36
C SER A 5 6.39 -2.76 1.97
N GLY A 6 5.38 -2.79 1.09
CA GLY A 6 4.66 -1.58 0.71
C GLY A 6 3.94 -0.95 1.91
N GLU A 7 3.36 -1.78 2.79
CA GLU A 7 2.70 -1.27 3.99
C GLU A 7 3.65 -0.69 5.03
N GLU A 8 4.88 -1.22 5.16
CA GLU A 8 5.91 -0.64 6.04
C GLU A 8 6.34 0.75 5.57
N LEU A 9 6.46 0.95 4.25
CA LEU A 9 6.75 2.26 3.69
C LEU A 9 5.64 3.26 4.01
N LEU A 10 4.37 2.88 3.83
CA LEU A 10 3.23 3.75 4.11
C LEU A 10 3.18 4.16 5.59
N ARG A 11 3.38 3.20 6.50
CA ARG A 11 3.48 3.48 7.95
C ARG A 11 4.64 4.41 8.27
N ASN A 12 5.80 4.20 7.66
CA ASN A 12 6.95 5.07 7.86
C ASN A 12 6.68 6.51 7.38
N LEU A 13 5.98 6.69 6.25
CA LEU A 13 5.59 8.02 5.77
C LEU A 13 4.65 8.72 6.75
N ASP A 14 3.65 8.01 7.29
CA ASP A 14 2.72 8.54 8.29
C ASP A 14 3.44 8.92 9.60
N ASP A 15 4.31 8.04 10.12
CA ASP A 15 5.11 8.27 11.34
C ASP A 15 5.97 9.54 11.23
N HIS A 16 6.51 9.82 10.04
CA HIS A 16 7.31 11.03 9.77
C HIS A 16 6.46 12.25 9.40
N LYS A 17 5.13 12.15 9.44
CA LYS A 17 4.17 13.17 9.00
C LYS A 17 4.39 13.63 7.56
N ILE A 18 4.85 12.72 6.71
CA ILE A 18 5.08 12.95 5.28
C ILE A 18 3.79 12.59 4.55
N ASN A 19 2.99 13.61 4.25
CA ASN A 19 1.66 13.43 3.66
C ASN A 19 1.76 13.38 2.12
N ILE A 20 2.14 12.21 1.59
CA ILE A 20 2.26 11.97 0.14
C ILE A 20 1.14 11.01 -0.31
N PRO A 21 0.28 11.40 -1.27
CA PRO A 21 -0.73 10.51 -1.83
C PRO A 21 -0.07 9.27 -2.44
N SER A 22 -0.43 8.09 -1.93
CA SER A 22 0.18 6.82 -2.32
C SER A 22 -0.86 5.81 -2.78
N ILE A 23 -0.61 5.12 -3.89
CA ILE A 23 -1.49 4.08 -4.44
C ILE A 23 -0.77 2.74 -4.36
N VAL A 24 -1.42 1.73 -3.80
CA VAL A 24 -0.86 0.37 -3.71
C VAL A 24 -1.27 -0.43 -4.95
N ILE A 25 -0.30 -1.06 -5.61
CA ILE A 25 -0.53 -1.86 -6.82
C ILE A 25 0.02 -3.27 -6.63
N THR A 26 -0.82 -4.30 -6.78
CA THR A 26 -0.45 -5.70 -6.50
C THR A 26 -0.94 -6.68 -7.57
N GLY A 27 -0.19 -7.76 -7.83
CA GLY A 27 -0.63 -8.86 -8.71
C GLY A 27 -1.43 -9.96 -8.01
N HIS A 28 -1.62 -9.86 -6.70
CA HIS A 28 -2.43 -10.79 -5.91
C HIS A 28 -3.27 -9.98 -4.92
N GLY A 29 -4.27 -9.26 -5.45
CA GLY A 29 -5.14 -8.44 -4.63
C GLY A 29 -6.24 -9.28 -4.01
N ASP A 30 -6.26 -9.36 -2.69
CA ASP A 30 -7.43 -9.81 -1.95
C ASP A 30 -7.99 -8.67 -1.09
N VAL A 31 -9.24 -8.83 -0.64
CA VAL A 31 -9.93 -7.81 0.17
C VAL A 31 -9.18 -7.50 1.47
N PRO A 32 -8.68 -8.50 2.23
CA PRO A 32 -7.90 -8.22 3.44
C PRO A 32 -6.68 -7.34 3.21
N MET A 33 -5.90 -7.60 2.15
CA MET A 33 -4.72 -6.78 1.86
C MET A 33 -5.08 -5.37 1.41
N ALA A 34 -6.16 -5.20 0.63
CA ALA A 34 -6.65 -3.88 0.27
C ALA A 34 -7.04 -3.07 1.53
N VAL A 35 -7.73 -3.71 2.48
CA VAL A 35 -8.09 -3.07 3.77
C VAL A 35 -6.85 -2.65 4.56
N GLU A 36 -5.83 -3.50 4.65
CA GLU A 36 -4.59 -3.16 5.36
C GLU A 36 -3.80 -2.04 4.66
N ALA A 37 -3.78 -2.00 3.33
CA ALA A 37 -3.20 -0.88 2.57
C ALA A 37 -3.90 0.45 2.88
N MET A 38 -5.24 0.47 2.87
CA MET A 38 -6.00 1.68 3.19
C MET A 38 -5.76 2.14 4.63
N LYS A 39 -5.71 1.21 5.60
CA LYS A 39 -5.37 1.53 7.00
C LYS A 39 -3.96 2.08 7.16
N ALA A 40 -3.02 1.64 6.32
CA ALA A 40 -1.64 2.12 6.35
C ALA A 40 -1.46 3.51 5.73
N GLY A 41 -2.50 4.09 5.11
CA GLY A 41 -2.43 5.42 4.50
C GLY A 41 -2.45 5.43 2.97
N ALA A 42 -2.77 4.30 2.32
CA ALA A 42 -3.01 4.30 0.89
C ALA A 42 -4.26 5.11 0.55
N VAL A 43 -4.17 5.91 -0.51
CA VAL A 43 -5.29 6.67 -1.08
C VAL A 43 -6.15 5.78 -1.96
N ASP A 44 -5.52 4.81 -2.63
CA ASP A 44 -6.21 3.87 -3.50
C ASP A 44 -5.44 2.54 -3.60
N PHE A 45 -6.12 1.52 -4.09
CA PHE A 45 -5.60 0.17 -4.27
C PHE A 45 -5.99 -0.37 -5.65
N ILE A 46 -5.01 -0.83 -6.42
CA ILE A 46 -5.21 -1.35 -7.77
C ILE A 46 -4.66 -2.78 -7.86
N GLU A 47 -5.52 -3.72 -8.26
CA GLU A 47 -5.07 -5.05 -8.64
C GLU A 47 -4.56 -5.03 -10.09
N LYS A 48 -3.34 -5.53 -10.31
CA LYS A 48 -2.79 -5.70 -11.66
C LYS A 48 -3.58 -6.79 -12.38
N PRO A 49 -3.96 -6.58 -13.65
CA PRO A 49 -4.59 -7.63 -14.43
C PRO A 49 -3.65 -8.83 -14.54
N ARG A 50 -4.18 -10.03 -14.29
CA ARG A 50 -3.49 -11.27 -14.63
C ARG A 50 -3.62 -11.51 -16.15
N PRO A 51 -2.55 -11.96 -16.83
CA PRO A 51 -2.64 -12.40 -18.22
C PRO A 51 -3.50 -13.65 -18.37
#